data_AF-A0A497QVH7-F1
#
_entry.id   AF-A0A497QVH7-F1
#
_cell.length_a   1.000
_cell.length_b   1.000
_cell.length_c   1.000
_cell.angle_alpha   90.00
_cell.angle_beta   90.00
_cell.angle_gamma   90.00
#
_symmetry.space_group_name_H-M   'P 1'
#
loop_
_entity.id
_entity.type
_entity.pdbx_description
1 polymer ?
#
loop_
_entity_poly.entity_id
_entity_poly.type
_entity_poly.pdbx_seq_one_letter_code
_entity_poly.pdbx_strand_id
1 'polypeptide(L)' 'VDPNFRIFPDYFAPIKGALRGLHGYSPDASCSYGFFLTNALSTKKDEIKVVDIFPTILKSLKIKVPNGIDGKCLR' A
#
# COMPACT_ATOMS: atom_id res chain seq x y z
N VAL A 1 -4.63 -16.43 1.30
CA VAL A 1 -5.32 -16.37 2.61
C VAL A 1 -6.60 -15.60 2.40
N ASP A 2 -7.75 -16.16 2.79
CA ASP A 2 -9.04 -15.46 2.67
C ASP A 2 -8.97 -14.12 3.42
N PRO A 3 -9.27 -12.97 2.79
CA PRO A 3 -9.25 -11.67 3.47
C PRO A 3 -10.22 -11.61 4.65
N ASN A 4 -11.21 -12.50 4.74
CA ASN A 4 -12.11 -12.58 5.89
C ASN A 4 -11.56 -13.44 7.04
N PHE A 5 -10.38 -14.05 6.87
CA PHE A 5 -9.77 -14.93 7.87
C PHE A 5 -8.66 -14.20 8.64
N ARG A 6 -8.78 -14.21 9.98
CA ARG A 6 -7.78 -13.63 10.90
C ARG A 6 -7.10 -14.74 11.67
N ILE A 7 -5.77 -14.70 11.73
CA ILE A 7 -5.01 -15.50 12.69
C ILE A 7 -4.90 -14.68 13.98
N PHE A 8 -5.45 -15.19 15.08
CA PHE A 8 -5.40 -14.55 16.39
C PHE A 8 -5.09 -15.60 17.47
N PRO A 9 -4.13 -15.35 18.38
CA PRO A 9 -3.92 -16.24 19.52
C PRO A 9 -5.02 -15.97 20.55
N ASP A 10 -5.95 -16.92 20.74
CA ASP A 10 -7.01 -16.79 21.73
C ASP A 10 -6.78 -17.73 22.91
N TYR A 11 -6.49 -17.16 24.08
CA TYR A 11 -6.67 -17.88 25.35
C TYR A 11 -7.59 -17.11 26.32
N PHE A 12 -7.87 -15.80 26.13
CA PHE A 12 -8.67 -15.00 27.08
C PHE A 12 -9.39 -13.75 26.54
N ALA A 13 -9.73 -13.60 25.25
CA ALA A 13 -10.39 -12.36 24.79
C ALA A 13 -11.92 -12.52 24.62
N PRO A 14 -12.79 -12.03 25.54
CA PRO A 14 -14.24 -12.19 25.47
C PRO A 14 -14.96 -11.21 24.53
N ILE A 15 -14.26 -10.55 23.59
CA ILE A 15 -14.89 -9.60 22.67
C ILE A 15 -14.92 -10.18 21.26
N LYS A 16 -15.79 -11.17 21.07
CA LYS A 16 -16.32 -11.57 19.74
C LYS A 16 -17.39 -10.58 19.24
N GLY A 17 -17.40 -9.36 19.77
CA GLY A 17 -18.36 -8.32 19.44
C GLY A 17 -17.95 -7.55 18.19
N ALA A 18 -18.49 -7.97 17.04
CA ALA A 18 -18.68 -7.18 15.83
C ALA A 18 -17.52 -6.24 15.40
N LEU A 19 -16.37 -6.80 15.04
CA LEU A 19 -15.34 -6.04 14.31
C LEU A 19 -15.89 -5.71 12.91
N ARG A 20 -16.27 -4.44 12.69
CA ARG A 20 -16.73 -3.94 11.38
C ARG A 20 -15.61 -3.14 10.72
N GLY A 21 -15.14 -3.63 9.56
CA GLY A 21 -14.09 -3.00 8.77
C GLY A 21 -12.69 -3.30 9.33
N LEU A 22 -12.00 -4.28 8.74
CA LEU A 22 -10.59 -4.55 9.00
C LEU A 22 -9.75 -4.16 7.76
N HIS A 23 -8.44 -4.02 7.97
CA HIS A 23 -7.44 -3.75 6.92
C HIS A 23 -6.16 -4.56 7.19
N GLY A 24 -5.16 -4.43 6.33
CA GLY A 24 -3.90 -5.18 6.45
C GLY A 24 -3.97 -6.59 5.87
N TYR A 25 -4.93 -6.83 4.96
CA TYR A 25 -4.98 -8.05 4.15
C TYR A 25 -3.82 -8.10 3.16
N SER A 26 -3.73 -9.19 2.41
CA SER A 26 -2.79 -9.30 1.30
C SER A 26 -2.84 -8.05 0.41
N PRO A 27 -1.70 -7.55 -0.09
CA PRO A 27 -1.69 -6.44 -1.05
C PRO A 27 -2.43 -6.79 -2.34
N ASP A 28 -2.55 -8.08 -2.69
CA ASP A 28 -3.30 -8.54 -3.87
C ASP A 28 -4.83 -8.60 -3.65
N ALA A 29 -5.30 -8.39 -2.42
CA ALA A 29 -6.74 -8.32 -2.16
C ALA A 29 -7.29 -7.00 -2.70
N SER A 30 -8.35 -7.06 -3.50
CA SER A 30 -8.93 -5.88 -4.17
C SER A 30 -9.38 -4.78 -3.19
N CYS A 31 -9.76 -5.16 -1.95
CA CYS A 31 -10.10 -4.22 -0.89
C CYS A 31 -8.88 -3.55 -0.22
N SER A 32 -7.66 -4.01 -0.49
CA SER A 32 -6.40 -3.41 -0.01
C SER A 32 -5.85 -2.33 -0.93
N TYR A 33 -6.41 -2.17 -2.14
CA TYR A 33 -5.93 -1.17 -3.09
C TYR A 33 -6.23 0.25 -2.64
N GLY A 34 -5.23 1.12 -2.79
CA GLY A 34 -5.34 2.55 -2.53
C GLY A 34 -5.65 3.35 -3.79
N PHE A 35 -5.98 4.63 -3.61
CA PHE A 35 -6.13 5.57 -4.71
C PHE A 35 -4.89 6.44 -4.86
N PHE A 36 -4.39 6.55 -6.08
CA PHE A 36 -3.32 7.48 -6.44
C PHE A 36 -3.83 8.45 -7.51
N LEU A 37 -3.77 9.74 -7.19
CA LEU A 37 -4.23 10.82 -8.07
C LEU A 37 -3.05 11.73 -8.41
N THR A 38 -2.85 11.99 -9.69
CA THR A 38 -1.79 12.89 -10.16
C THR A 38 -2.24 13.66 -11.39
N ASN A 39 -1.74 14.88 -11.53
CA ASN A 39 -1.91 15.72 -12.72
C ASN A 39 -0.71 15.64 -13.68
N ALA A 40 0.27 14.78 -13.39
CA ALA A 40 1.44 14.63 -14.24
C ALA A 40 1.16 13.68 -15.39
N LEU A 41 1.07 14.26 -16.59
CA LEU A 41 0.77 13.58 -17.87
C LEU A 41 1.71 12.43 -18.22
N SER A 42 2.93 12.41 -17.66
CA SER A 42 3.92 11.34 -17.90
C SER A 42 3.70 10.09 -17.04
N THR A 43 2.80 10.13 -16.05
CA THR A 43 2.54 8.97 -15.19
C THR A 43 1.71 7.94 -15.96
N LYS A 44 2.26 6.74 -16.16
CA LYS A 44 1.53 5.66 -16.84
C LYS A 44 0.39 5.12 -15.96
N LYS A 45 -0.72 4.74 -16.60
CA LYS A 45 -1.89 4.14 -15.95
C LYS A 45 -1.69 2.63 -15.80
N ASP A 46 -0.65 2.26 -15.06
CA ASP A 46 -0.34 0.88 -14.71
C ASP A 46 -0.55 0.65 -13.21
N GLU A 47 -0.44 -0.60 -12.75
CA GLU A 47 -0.47 -0.90 -11.32
C GLU A 47 0.78 -0.30 -10.64
N ILE A 48 0.55 0.67 -9.76
CA ILE A 48 1.59 1.44 -9.05
C ILE A 48 1.73 0.85 -7.65
N LYS A 49 2.98 0.60 -7.22
CA LYS A 49 3.24 0.22 -5.84
C LYS A 49 3.44 1.46 -4.98
N VAL A 50 2.97 1.43 -3.74
CA VAL A 50 3.15 2.54 -2.79
C VAL A 50 4.63 2.89 -2.60
N VAL A 51 5.53 1.89 -2.67
CA VAL A 51 6.98 2.09 -2.56
C VAL A 51 7.57 2.97 -3.68
N ASP A 52 6.89 3.07 -4.83
CA ASP A 52 7.33 3.88 -5.97
C ASP A 52 7.07 5.39 -5.75
N ILE A 53 6.23 5.76 -4.78
CA ILE A 53 5.81 7.15 -4.56
C ILE A 53 6.98 8.00 -4.05
N PHE A 54 7.73 7.52 -3.05
CA PHE A 54 8.83 8.29 -2.48
C PHE A 54 9.95 8.62 -3.48
N PRO A 55 10.52 7.65 -4.24
CA PRO A 55 11.52 7.97 -5.26
C PRO A 55 10.96 8.88 -6.36
N THR A 56 9.66 8.81 -6.67
CA THR A 56 8.99 9.72 -7.61
C THR A 56 8.95 11.16 -7.10
N ILE A 57 8.67 11.37 -5.81
CA ILE A 57 8.69 12.69 -5.18
C ILE A 57 10.11 13.27 -5.23
N LEU A 58 11.12 12.49 -4.81
CA LEU A 58 12.52 12.95 -4.79
C LEU A 58 13.00 13.36 -6.19
N LYS A 59 12.75 12.52 -7.21
CA LYS A 59 13.10 12.87 -8.60
C LYS A 59 12.36 14.13 -9.07
N SER A 60 11.09 14.29 -8.73
CA SER A 60 10.31 15.49 -9.09
C SER A 60 10.89 16.77 -8.49
N LEU A 61 11.47 16.66 -7.29
CA LEU A 61 12.16 17.76 -6.61
C LEU A 61 13.64 17.90 -7.00
N LYS A 62 14.13 17.10 -7.96
CA LYS A 62 15.55 17.03 -8.37
C LYS A 62 16.50 16.67 -7.23
N ILE A 63 16.02 15.89 -6.26
CA ILE A 63 16.81 15.35 -5.15
C ILE A 63 17.31 13.95 -5.53
N LYS A 64 18.57 13.66 -5.24
CA LYS A 64 19.14 12.33 -5.45
C LYS A 64 18.42 11.30 -4.57
N VAL A 65 17.93 10.23 -5.18
CA VAL A 65 17.33 9.10 -4.45
C VAL A 65 18.44 8.36 -3.69
N PRO A 66 18.33 8.19 -2.36
CA PRO A 66 19.28 7.41 -1.58
C PRO A 66 19.36 5.94 -2.01
N ASN A 67 20.52 5.32 -1.80
CA ASN A 67 20.67 3.87 -1.96
C ASN A 67 19.87 3.13 -0.88
N GLY A 68 19.31 1.97 -1.20
CA GLY A 68 18.54 1.14 -0.25
C GLY A 68 17.06 1.52 -0.12
N ILE A 69 16.56 2.41 -0.99
CA ILE A 69 15.14 2.68 -1.12
C ILE A 69 14.54 1.71 -2.12
N ASP A 70 13.48 1.02 -1.70
CA ASP A 70 12.69 0.17 -2.57
C ASP A 70 11.81 0.99 -3.52
N GLY A 71 11.50 0.41 -4.67
CA GLY A 71 10.65 1.03 -5.69
C GLY A 71 11.42 1.80 -6.76
N LYS A 72 10.68 2.29 -7.74
CA LYS A 72 11.21 3.00 -8.91
C LYS A 72 10.42 4.29 -9.14
N CYS A 73 11.06 5.27 -9.77
CA CYS A 73 10.34 6.46 -10.18
C CYS A 73 9.31 6.13 -11.26
N LEU A 74 8.10 6.64 -11.10
CA LEU A 74 6.97 6.48 -12.03
C LEU A 74 7.05 7.40 -13.27
N ARG A 75 8.14 8.17 -13.38
CA ARG A 75 8.43 9.15 -14.44
C ARG A 75 9.84 8.97 -14.98
#